data_AF-A0A925QZ46-F1
#
_entry.id   AF-A0A925QZ46-F1
#
_cell.length_a   1.000
_cell.length_b   1.000
_cell.length_c   1.000
_cell.angle_alpha   90.00
_cell.angle_beta   90.00
_cell.angle_gamma   90.00
#
_symmetry.space_group_name_H-M   'P 1'
#
loop_
_entity.id
_entity.type
_entity.pdbx_description
1 polymer ?
#
loop_
_entity_poly.entity_id
_entity_poly.type
_entity_poly.pdbx_seq_one_letter_code
_entity_poly.pdbx_strand_id
1 'polypeptide(L)' 'PPVAAAPTHAAPAAYDDMEPPSAELSERERLVQAMEKCGWVQAKAARILNLTPRQIGYALKKYGIEIQHL' A
#
# COMPACT_ATOMS: atom_id res chain seq x y z
N PRO A 1 18.77 9.83 -24.64
CA PRO A 1 18.07 10.07 -23.35
C PRO A 1 17.38 8.78 -22.86
N PRO A 2 17.66 8.25 -21.65
CA PRO A 2 16.95 7.06 -21.18
C PRO A 2 15.54 7.48 -20.75
N VAL A 3 14.57 7.09 -21.57
CA VAL A 3 13.16 7.08 -21.20
C VAL A 3 13.01 6.13 -20.01
N ALA A 4 12.70 6.68 -18.84
CA ALA A 4 12.33 5.88 -17.69
C ALA A 4 11.08 5.06 -18.08
N ALA A 5 11.29 3.76 -18.27
CA ALA A 5 10.23 2.82 -18.58
C ALA A 5 9.17 2.88 -17.48
N ALA A 6 8.01 3.44 -17.82
CA ALA A 6 6.80 3.24 -17.03
C ALA A 6 6.56 1.73 -16.97
N PRO A 7 6.36 1.11 -15.79
CA PRO A 7 5.99 -0.28 -15.74
C PRO A 7 4.56 -0.40 -16.26
N THR A 8 4.44 -0.89 -17.49
CA THR A 8 3.25 -1.54 -18.01
C THR A 8 2.94 -2.73 -17.12
N HIS A 9 1.92 -2.66 -16.27
CA HIS A 9 1.30 -3.86 -15.72
C HIS A 9 -0.21 -3.75 -15.76
N ALA A 10 -0.77 -4.55 -16.67
CA ALA A 10 -2.16 -4.89 -16.74
C ALA A 10 -2.48 -5.98 -15.69
N ALA A 11 -3.57 -5.75 -14.95
CA ALA A 11 -4.47 -6.69 -14.27
C ALA A 11 -3.96 -7.53 -13.06
N PRO A 12 -4.86 -7.95 -12.12
CA PRO A 12 -6.32 -7.79 -12.12
C PRO A 12 -6.83 -6.83 -11.05
N ALA A 13 -8.07 -6.38 -11.25
CA ALA A 13 -8.96 -5.92 -10.19
C ALA A 13 -9.24 -7.09 -9.23
N ALA A 14 -8.29 -7.41 -8.36
CA ALA A 14 -8.56 -8.13 -7.13
C ALA A 14 -8.69 -7.08 -6.03
N TYR A 15 -9.84 -6.40 -6.02
CA TYR A 15 -10.41 -6.04 -4.73
C TYR A 15 -10.94 -7.36 -4.19
N ASP A 16 -10.04 -8.19 -3.68
CA ASP A 16 -10.47 -9.41 -3.01
C ASP A 16 -11.36 -8.93 -1.88
N ASP A 17 -12.57 -9.47 -1.88
CA ASP A 17 -13.54 -9.37 -0.82
C ASP A 17 -12.94 -10.04 0.42
N MET A 18 -11.96 -9.36 1.04
CA MET A 18 -11.21 -9.92 2.16
C MET A 18 -11.98 -9.58 3.44
N GLU A 19 -13.05 -10.35 3.66
CA GLU A 19 -13.68 -10.47 4.97
C GLU A 19 -12.60 -10.94 5.97
N PRO A 20 -12.29 -10.17 7.03
CA PRO A 20 -11.14 -10.46 7.85
C PRO A 20 -11.41 -11.70 8.71
N PRO A 21 -10.57 -12.77 8.66
CA PRO A 21 -10.60 -13.80 9.68
C PRO A 21 -10.18 -13.18 11.02
N SER A 22 -11.11 -13.13 11.94
CA SER A 22 -10.99 -12.68 13.32
C SER A 22 -9.78 -13.30 14.05
N ALA A 23 -8.62 -12.65 13.99
CA ALA A 23 -7.46 -12.77 14.90
C ALA A 23 -6.18 -12.13 14.33
N GLU A 24 -6.13 -11.85 13.02
CA GLU A 24 -4.96 -11.29 12.34
C GLU A 24 -5.00 -9.76 12.38
N LEU A 25 -3.86 -9.09 12.64
CA LEU A 25 -3.70 -7.63 12.65
C LEU A 25 -4.56 -6.96 11.57
N SER A 26 -5.30 -5.91 11.94
CA SER A 26 -6.19 -5.23 11.01
C SER A 26 -5.39 -4.74 9.79
N GLU A 27 -5.99 -4.76 8.60
CA GLU A 27 -5.32 -4.28 7.37
C GLU A 27 -4.73 -2.87 7.54
N ARG A 28 -5.42 -2.03 8.33
CA ARG A 28 -4.95 -0.73 8.82
C ARG A 28 -3.59 -0.81 9.53
N GLU A 29 -3.43 -1.72 10.48
CA GLU A 29 -2.20 -1.87 11.27
C GLU A 29 -1.05 -2.38 10.41
N ARG A 30 -1.31 -3.32 9.50
CA ARG A 30 -0.33 -3.80 8.53
C ARG A 30 0.17 -2.66 7.64
N LEU A 31 -0.74 -1.78 7.20
CA LEU A 31 -0.40 -0.61 6.40
C LEU A 31 0.43 0.41 7.18
N VAL A 32 0.05 0.72 8.42
CA VAL A 32 0.78 1.64 9.31
C VAL A 32 2.18 1.10 9.58
N GLN A 33 2.33 -0.17 9.98
CA GLN A 33 3.65 -0.77 10.25
C GLN A 33 4.57 -0.73 9.03
N ALA A 34 4.04 -0.98 7.82
CA ALA A 34 4.83 -0.90 6.59
C ALA A 34 5.25 0.54 6.28
N MET A 35 4.36 1.52 6.49
CA MET A 35 4.67 2.94 6.32
C MET A 35 5.72 3.40 7.33
N GLU A 36 5.60 3.05 8.61
CA GLU A 36 6.58 3.38 9.66
C GLU A 36 7.96 2.78 9.36
N LYS A 37 8.03 1.49 9.01
CA LYS A 37 9.28 0.81 8.62
C LYS A 37 9.94 1.47 7.39
N CYS A 38 9.16 2.14 6.56
CA CYS A 38 9.63 2.79 5.34
C CYS A 38 9.91 4.28 5.51
N GLY A 39 9.71 4.86 6.70
CA GLY A 39 9.78 6.31 6.89
C GLY A 39 8.74 7.05 6.05
N TRP A 40 7.52 6.50 5.99
CA TRP A 40 6.36 7.06 5.26
C TRP A 40 6.50 7.15 3.73
N VAL A 41 7.49 6.45 3.15
CA VAL A 41 7.66 6.35 1.69
C VAL A 41 6.71 5.30 1.11
N GLN A 42 5.59 5.73 0.52
CA GLN A 42 4.56 4.85 -0.07
C GLN A 42 5.11 3.83 -1.05
N ALA A 43 6.02 4.23 -1.94
CA ALA A 43 6.61 3.31 -2.92
C ALA A 43 7.46 2.20 -2.28
N LYS A 44 8.02 2.45 -1.10
CA LYS A 44 8.79 1.45 -0.35
C LYS A 44 7.84 0.54 0.43
N ALA A 45 6.79 1.10 1.06
CA ALA A 45 5.76 0.32 1.74
C ALA A 45 4.99 -0.61 0.77
N ALA A 46 4.68 -0.10 -0.43
CA ALA A 46 4.08 -0.87 -1.51
C ALA A 46 4.88 -2.14 -1.84
N ARG A 47 6.21 -2.03 -1.94
CA ARG A 47 7.09 -3.18 -2.20
C ARG A 47 7.07 -4.20 -1.05
N ILE A 48 7.04 -3.74 0.21
CA ILE A 48 6.98 -4.63 1.37
C ILE A 48 5.66 -5.39 1.43
N LEU A 49 4.56 -4.73 1.09
CA LEU A 49 3.23 -5.30 1.12
C LEU A 49 2.84 -6.03 -0.17
N ASN A 50 3.73 -6.09 -1.17
CA ASN A 50 3.42 -6.57 -2.53
C ASN A 50 2.19 -5.87 -3.14
N LEU A 51 2.01 -4.59 -2.83
CA LEU A 51 0.96 -3.72 -3.35
C LEU A 51 1.56 -2.71 -4.33
N THR A 52 0.68 -2.03 -5.07
CA THR A 52 1.09 -0.87 -5.86
C THR A 52 1.06 0.42 -5.02
N PRO A 53 1.90 1.43 -5.31
CA PRO A 53 1.86 2.72 -4.60
C PRO A 53 0.47 3.38 -4.63
N ARG A 54 -0.27 3.18 -5.71
CA ARG A 54 -1.62 3.69 -5.87
C ARG A 54 -2.62 3.00 -4.93
N GLN A 55 -2.53 1.68 -4.77
CA GLN A 55 -3.34 0.94 -3.81
C GLN A 55 -3.03 1.35 -2.38
N ILE A 56 -1.75 1.55 -2.04
CA ILE A 56 -1.34 2.13 -0.74
C ILE A 56 -2.03 3.49 -0.53
N GLY A 57 -1.98 4.38 -1.52
CA GLY A 57 -2.67 5.67 -1.45
C GLY A 57 -4.18 5.55 -1.23
N TYR A 58 -4.84 4.59 -1.87
CA TYR A 58 -6.26 4.32 -1.67
C TYR A 58 -6.56 3.74 -0.27
N ALA A 59 -5.75 2.80 0.20
CA ALA A 59 -5.92 2.20 1.52
C ALA A 59 -5.69 3.24 2.63
N LEU A 60 -4.69 4.12 2.50
CA LEU A 60 -4.46 5.22 3.44
C LEU A 60 -5.69 6.14 3.53
N LYS A 61 -6.30 6.48 2.38
CA LYS A 61 -7.54 7.27 2.35
C LYS A 61 -8.73 6.53 2.96
N LYS A 62 -8.89 5.24 2.65
CA LYS A 62 -9.98 4.38 3.16
C LYS A 62 -9.92 4.25 4.69
N TYR A 63 -8.72 4.09 5.24
CA TYR A 63 -8.50 3.90 6.68
C TYR A 63 -8.20 5.20 7.44
N GLY A 64 -8.23 6.36 6.76
CA GLY A 64 -7.96 7.66 7.38
C GLY A 64 -6.56 7.78 7.99
N ILE A 65 -5.56 7.14 7.39
CA ILE A 65 -4.17 7.21 7.86
C ILE A 65 -3.52 8.46 7.26
N GLU A 66 -3.24 9.44 8.12
CA GLU A 66 -2.52 10.65 7.73
C GLU A 66 -1.06 10.31 7.44
N ILE A 67 -0.57 10.74 6.28
CA ILE A 67 0.84 10.59 5.92
C ILE A 67 1.63 11.65 6.68
N GLN A 68 2.44 11.21 7.64
CA GLN A 68 3.38 12.10 8.33
C GLN A 68 4.52 12.43 7.35
N HIS A 69 4.51 13.64 6.80
CA HIS A 69 5.68 14.20 6.13
C HIS A 69 6.66 14.63 7.24
N LEU A 70 7.56 13.73 7.64
CA LEU A 70 8.71 14.02 8.50
C LEU A 70 9.89 14.52 7.68
#